data_AF-A0ABD4KTS3-F1
#
_entry.id   AF-A0ABD4KTS3-F1
#
_cell.length_a   1.000
_cell.length_b   1.000
_cell.length_c   1.000
_cell.angle_alpha   90.00
_cell.angle_beta   90.00
_cell.angle_gamma   90.00
#
_symmetry.space_group_name_H-M   'P 1'
#
loop_
_entity.id
_entity.type
_entity.pdbx_description
1 polymer ?
#
loop_
_entity_poly.entity_id
_entity_poly.type
_entity_poly.pdbx_seq_one_letter_code
_entity_poly.pdbx_strand_id
1 'polypeptide(L)'
;MRCEDAIYHQAILPEHRGNPLIEALPPKVEDDELVIKLSNYPDRLIEETKLEAIERLDYLTRLKTLRQPLPLYFDVFRAIETAIKEGYSEKNPLSPTTMNYLHYSSDNRPDVEPRTGFFKSKGSGITIIGESGVGKTCMLEQVLYCFPDVIKHSSYQNKVLAMP
;
A
#
# COMPACT_ATOMS: atom_id res chain seq x y z
N MET A 1 -12.12 -5.43 4.45
CA MET A 1 -11.84 -4.93 3.09
C MET A 1 -12.14 -3.45 3.06
N ARG A 2 -11.11 -2.60 3.07
CA ARG A 2 -11.19 -1.15 3.02
C ARG A 2 -11.21 -0.70 1.56
N CYS A 3 -12.39 -0.29 1.10
CA CYS A 3 -12.60 0.21 -0.25
C CYS A 3 -12.74 1.73 -0.21
N GLU A 4 -11.93 2.44 -1.00
CA GLU A 4 -11.92 3.90 -1.07
C GLU A 4 -12.10 4.36 -2.51
N ASP A 5 -12.73 5.51 -2.72
CA ASP A 5 -12.78 6.14 -4.04
C ASP A 5 -11.44 6.81 -4.36
N ALA A 6 -11.04 6.79 -5.63
CA ALA A 6 -9.75 7.31 -6.06
C ALA A 6 -9.66 8.83 -5.86
N ILE A 7 -8.63 9.25 -5.12
CA ILE A 7 -8.21 10.65 -5.02
C ILE A 7 -6.85 10.76 -5.72
N TYR A 8 -6.80 11.50 -6.82
CA TYR A 8 -5.61 11.56 -7.66
C TYR A 8 -4.69 12.71 -7.27
N HIS A 9 -3.42 12.39 -7.08
CA HIS A 9 -2.34 13.33 -6.81
C HIS A 9 -1.28 13.24 -7.89
N GLN A 10 -0.71 14.37 -8.29
CA GLN A 10 0.33 14.37 -9.31
C GLN A 10 1.55 13.54 -8.84
N ALA A 11 1.97 12.58 -9.67
CA ALA A 11 3.10 11.73 -9.32
C ALA A 11 4.42 12.53 -9.26
N ILE A 12 5.25 12.18 -8.28
CA ILE A 12 6.58 12.77 -8.05
C ILE A 12 7.46 12.55 -9.30
N LEU A 13 7.58 11.27 -9.69
CA LEU A 13 8.36 10.85 -10.85
C LEU A 13 7.64 11.22 -12.15
N PRO A 14 8.29 11.90 -13.11
CA PRO A 14 7.69 12.26 -14.39
C PRO A 14 7.12 11.06 -15.16
N GLU A 15 7.78 9.90 -15.09
CA GLU A 15 7.40 8.67 -15.79
C GLU A 15 6.09 8.07 -15.26
N HIS A 16 5.73 8.38 -14.02
CA HIS A 16 4.49 7.92 -13.37
C HIS A 16 3.31 8.86 -13.59
N ARG A 17 3.54 10.06 -14.12
CA ARG A 17 2.48 11.06 -14.35
C ARG A 17 1.54 10.58 -15.44
N GLY A 18 0.24 10.79 -15.25
CA GLY A 18 -0.76 10.29 -16.20
C GLY A 18 -1.13 8.82 -15.99
N ASN A 19 -0.66 8.17 -14.92
CA ASN A 19 -1.07 6.82 -14.53
C ASN A 19 -2.05 6.89 -13.36
N PRO A 20 -3.37 6.68 -13.59
CA PRO A 20 -4.38 6.80 -12.54
C PRO A 20 -4.18 5.80 -11.40
N LEU A 21 -3.55 4.64 -11.64
CA LEU A 21 -3.30 3.64 -10.59
C LEU A 21 -2.24 4.11 -9.59
N ILE A 22 -1.19 4.80 -10.07
CA ILE A 22 -0.13 5.33 -9.21
C ILE A 22 -0.58 6.62 -8.55
N GLU A 23 -1.24 7.51 -9.30
CA GLU A 23 -1.68 8.81 -8.80
C GLU A 23 -2.78 8.71 -7.75
N ALA A 24 -3.53 7.61 -7.70
CA ALA A 24 -4.52 7.37 -6.66
C ALA A 24 -3.97 6.71 -5.39
N LEU A 25 -2.70 6.28 -5.38
CA LEU A 25 -2.10 5.73 -4.17
C LEU A 25 -2.02 6.79 -3.08
N PRO A 26 -2.04 6.39 -1.79
CA PRO A 26 -1.78 7.31 -0.70
C PRO A 26 -0.53 8.15 -0.97
N PRO A 27 -0.58 9.47 -0.69
CA PRO A 27 0.56 10.34 -0.92
C PRO A 27 1.76 9.85 -0.13
N LYS A 28 2.95 10.13 -0.66
CA LYS A 28 4.19 9.71 -0.01
C LYS A 28 4.27 10.37 1.36
N VAL A 29 4.39 9.54 2.40
CA VAL A 29 4.56 9.99 3.78
C VAL A 29 6.02 10.03 4.15
N GLU A 30 6.40 11.00 4.97
CA GLU A 30 7.69 11.05 5.65
C GLU A 30 7.73 10.05 6.81
N ASP A 31 8.92 9.71 7.28
CA ASP A 31 9.10 8.68 8.31
C ASP A 31 8.42 9.07 9.62
N ASP A 32 8.43 10.35 10.01
CA ASP A 32 7.74 10.84 11.23
C ASP A 32 6.23 10.56 11.20
N GLU A 33 5.58 10.77 10.05
CA GLU A 33 4.15 10.47 9.89
C GLU A 33 3.90 8.96 9.87
N LEU A 34 4.81 8.21 9.25
CA LEU A 34 4.73 6.76 9.19
C LEU A 34 4.88 6.10 10.57
N VAL A 35 5.75 6.64 11.44
CA VAL A 35 5.85 6.24 12.85
C VAL A 35 4.47 6.35 13.50
N ILE A 36 3.78 7.47 13.33
CA ILE A 36 2.47 7.71 13.94
C ILE A 36 1.44 6.71 13.39
N LYS A 37 1.41 6.47 12.07
CA LYS A 37 0.47 5.52 11.44
C LYS A 37 0.65 4.07 11.88
N LEU A 38 1.89 3.65 12.12
CA LEU A 38 2.22 2.28 12.53
C LEU A 38 2.14 2.09 14.06
N SER A 39 2.21 3.18 14.82
CA SER A 39 2.16 3.14 16.27
C SER A 39 0.74 2.98 16.81
N ASN A 40 0.65 2.41 18.00
CA ASN A 40 -0.55 2.49 18.83
C ASN A 40 -0.13 2.54 20.29
N TYR A 41 -0.26 3.72 20.91
CA TYR A 41 0.00 3.89 22.33
C TYR A 41 -1.34 4.00 23.04
N PRO A 42 -1.77 2.96 23.78
CA PRO A 42 -3.04 3.01 24.49
C PRO A 42 -3.01 4.09 25.56
N ASP A 43 -4.18 4.65 25.86
CA ASP A 43 -4.33 5.68 26.88
C ASP A 43 -3.83 5.20 28.23
N ARG A 44 -3.03 6.07 28.86
CA ARG A 44 -2.48 5.88 30.19
C ARG A 44 -2.78 7.12 31.03
N LEU A 45 -3.61 6.94 32.05
CA LEU A 45 -3.88 7.99 33.04
C LEU A 45 -3.02 7.74 34.29
N ILE A 46 -2.41 8.79 34.83
CA ILE A 46 -1.60 8.67 36.05
C ILE A 46 -2.45 8.19 37.23
N GLU A 47 -3.73 8.53 37.27
CA GLU A 47 -4.68 8.09 38.30
C GLU A 47 -4.84 6.57 38.35
N GLU A 48 -4.74 5.89 37.20
CA GLU A 48 -4.80 4.42 37.12
C GLU A 48 -3.68 3.75 37.91
N THR A 49 -2.54 4.43 38.10
CA THR A 49 -1.42 3.91 38.91
C THR A 49 -1.71 3.89 40.41
N LYS A 50 -2.72 4.65 40.87
CA LYS A 50 -3.13 4.75 42.27
C LYS A 50 -4.28 3.80 42.63
N LEU A 51 -4.86 3.11 41.64
CA LEU A 51 -5.92 2.12 41.85
C LEU A 51 -5.40 0.89 42.60
N GLU A 52 -6.34 0.11 43.13
CA GLU A 52 -6.03 -1.15 43.80
C GLU A 52 -5.37 -2.15 42.83
N ALA A 53 -4.52 -3.03 43.37
CA ALA A 53 -3.72 -3.95 42.56
C ALA A 53 -4.58 -4.84 41.65
N ILE A 54 -5.76 -5.27 42.12
CA ILE A 54 -6.69 -6.12 41.37
C ILE A 54 -7.28 -5.38 40.17
N GLU A 55 -7.65 -4.10 40.33
CA GLU A 55 -8.21 -3.28 39.26
C GLU A 55 -7.13 -2.98 38.21
N ARG A 56 -5.91 -2.68 38.66
CA ARG A 56 -4.76 -2.42 37.77
C ARG A 56 -4.44 -3.57 36.81
N LEU A 57 -4.75 -4.82 37.17
CA LEU A 57 -4.56 -5.96 36.28
C LEU A 57 -5.42 -5.86 35.01
N ASP A 58 -6.65 -5.35 35.13
CA ASP A 58 -7.53 -5.19 33.98
C ASP A 58 -7.00 -4.12 33.03
N TYR A 59 -6.39 -3.05 33.55
CA TYR A 59 -5.76 -2.02 32.73
C TYR A 59 -4.54 -2.54 31.94
N LEU A 60 -3.82 -3.54 32.44
CA LEU A 60 -2.70 -4.15 31.69
C LEU A 60 -3.14 -4.82 30.40
N THR A 61 -4.43 -5.18 30.27
CA THR A 61 -4.95 -5.73 29.01
C THR A 61 -4.80 -4.76 27.84
N ARG A 62 -4.77 -3.45 28.09
CA ARG A 62 -4.52 -2.43 27.07
C ARG A 62 -3.14 -2.55 26.43
N LEU A 63 -2.14 -3.05 27.17
CA LEU A 63 -0.78 -3.25 26.63
C LEU A 63 -0.76 -4.27 25.49
N LYS A 64 -1.77 -5.13 25.37
CA LYS A 64 -1.91 -6.06 24.24
C LYS A 64 -2.11 -5.35 22.91
N THR A 65 -2.62 -4.11 22.92
CA THR A 65 -2.79 -3.30 21.72
C THR A 65 -1.62 -2.35 21.46
N LEU A 66 -0.67 -2.24 22.41
CA LEU A 66 0.53 -1.42 22.24
C LEU A 66 1.29 -1.85 20.99
N ARG A 67 1.58 -0.88 20.11
CA ARG A 67 2.42 -1.08 18.93
C ARG A 67 3.48 0.00 18.88
N GLN A 68 4.73 -0.45 18.94
CA GLN A 68 5.92 0.38 18.76
C GLN A 68 6.58 -0.07 17.45
N PRO A 69 6.54 0.74 16.37
CA PRO A 69 7.21 0.40 15.13
C PRO A 69 8.72 0.36 15.34
N LEU A 70 9.36 -0.64 14.74
CA LEU A 70 10.82 -0.79 14.71
C LEU A 70 11.35 -0.28 13.36
N PRO A 71 12.66 0.07 13.26
CA PRO A 71 13.26 0.53 12.00
C PRO A 71 12.97 -0.36 10.79
N LEU A 72 12.92 -1.69 10.98
CA LEU A 72 12.60 -2.66 9.92
C LEU A 72 11.22 -2.43 9.27
N TYR A 73 10.25 -1.86 10.00
CA TYR A 73 8.90 -1.64 9.49
C TYR A 73 8.91 -0.59 8.37
N PHE A 74 9.80 0.39 8.46
CA PHE A 74 9.99 1.43 7.45
C PHE A 74 10.55 0.81 6.17
N ASP A 75 11.57 -0.04 6.29
CA ASP A 75 12.16 -0.74 5.14
C ASP A 75 11.11 -1.59 4.42
N VAL A 76 10.31 -2.35 5.17
CA VAL A 76 9.23 -3.19 4.62
C VAL A 76 8.14 -2.32 3.97
N PHE A 77 7.76 -1.21 4.60
CA PHE A 77 6.80 -0.26 4.02
C PHE A 77 7.30 0.31 2.70
N ARG A 78 8.56 0.76 2.63
CA ARG A 78 9.15 1.32 1.39
C ARG A 78 9.29 0.27 0.30
N ALA A 79 9.64 -0.97 0.67
CA ALA A 79 9.70 -2.09 -0.27
C ALA A 79 8.32 -2.38 -0.88
N ILE A 80 7.27 -2.45 -0.05
CA ILE A 80 5.89 -2.66 -0.52
C ILE A 80 5.41 -1.47 -1.37
N GLU A 81 5.64 -0.24 -0.92
CA GLU A 81 5.29 0.99 -1.67
C GLU A 81 5.91 0.96 -3.07
N THR A 82 7.19 0.58 -3.16
CA THR A 82 7.92 0.48 -4.42
C THR A 82 7.38 -0.63 -5.30
N ALA A 83 7.17 -1.83 -4.73
CA ALA A 83 6.64 -2.98 -5.46
C ALA A 83 5.25 -2.70 -6.07
N ILE A 84 4.37 -2.00 -5.35
CA ILE A 84 3.05 -1.60 -5.86
C ILE A 84 3.21 -0.64 -7.05
N LYS A 85 4.06 0.39 -6.91
CA LYS A 85 4.30 1.38 -7.98
C LYS A 85 4.93 0.75 -9.23
N GLU A 86 5.91 -0.13 -9.05
CA GLU A 86 6.52 -0.90 -10.13
C GLU A 86 5.47 -1.75 -10.86
N GLY A 87 4.63 -2.48 -10.11
CA GLY A 87 3.56 -3.29 -10.69
C GLY A 87 2.53 -2.46 -11.47
N TYR A 88 2.22 -1.25 -11.02
CA TYR A 88 1.30 -0.33 -11.71
C TYR A 88 1.91 0.42 -12.88
N SER A 89 3.22 0.64 -12.89
CA SER A 89 3.91 1.38 -13.96
C SER A 89 3.68 0.76 -15.36
N GLU A 90 3.70 -0.57 -15.46
CA GLU A 90 3.46 -1.31 -16.72
C GLU A 90 1.97 -1.51 -17.06
N LYS A 91 1.08 -1.19 -16.11
CA LYS A 91 -0.35 -1.48 -16.18
C LYS A 91 -1.19 -0.21 -16.25
N ASN A 92 -0.64 0.89 -16.77
CA ASN A 92 -1.39 2.12 -16.93
C ASN A 92 -2.63 1.89 -17.82
N PRO A 93 -3.87 1.97 -17.30
CA PRO A 93 -5.08 1.67 -18.07
C PRO A 93 -5.32 2.62 -19.25
N LEU A 94 -4.62 3.76 -19.29
CA LEU A 94 -4.66 4.72 -20.39
C LEU A 94 -3.60 4.48 -21.46
N SER A 95 -2.72 3.49 -21.27
CA SER A 95 -1.68 3.13 -22.23
C SER A 95 -2.24 2.22 -23.33
N PRO A 96 -1.93 2.49 -24.62
CA PRO A 96 -2.25 1.57 -25.72
C PRO A 96 -1.73 0.15 -25.49
N THR A 97 -0.55 0.01 -24.86
CA THR A 97 0.04 -1.30 -24.55
C THR A 97 -0.81 -2.09 -23.58
N THR A 98 -1.29 -1.44 -22.50
CA THR A 98 -2.11 -2.10 -21.49
C THR A 98 -3.48 -2.45 -22.04
N MET A 99 -4.10 -1.56 -22.82
CA MET A 99 -5.38 -1.83 -23.49
C MET A 99 -5.27 -3.03 -24.44
N ASN A 100 -4.20 -3.08 -25.23
CA ASN A 100 -3.94 -4.22 -26.11
C ASN A 100 -3.75 -5.52 -25.30
N TYR A 101 -2.90 -5.50 -24.27
CA TYR A 101 -2.69 -6.66 -23.38
C TYR A 101 -3.97 -7.19 -22.73
N LEU A 102 -4.93 -6.33 -22.38
CA LEU A 102 -6.21 -6.76 -21.80
C LEU A 102 -7.15 -7.43 -22.83
N HIS A 103 -7.00 -7.13 -24.11
CA HIS A 103 -7.86 -7.64 -25.18
C HIS A 103 -7.28 -8.84 -25.94
N TYR A 104 -5.95 -9.01 -25.92
CA TYR A 104 -5.28 -10.13 -26.59
C TYR A 104 -4.69 -11.10 -25.55
N SER A 105 -4.87 -12.40 -25.76
CA SER A 105 -4.22 -13.42 -24.92
C SER A 105 -2.69 -13.28 -25.01
N SER A 106 -1.98 -13.60 -23.93
CA SER A 106 -0.52 -13.50 -23.84
C SER A 106 0.24 -14.21 -24.96
N ASP A 107 -0.39 -15.23 -25.56
CA ASP A 107 0.16 -16.04 -26.65
C ASP A 107 -0.06 -15.42 -28.04
N ASN A 108 -0.99 -14.48 -28.17
CA ASN A 108 -1.30 -13.79 -29.43
C ASN A 108 -0.81 -12.34 -29.35
N ARG A 109 0.51 -12.16 -29.55
CA ARG A 109 1.06 -10.81 -29.68
C ARG A 109 0.48 -10.13 -30.93
N PRO A 110 0.14 -8.83 -30.86
CA PRO A 110 -0.29 -8.11 -32.04
C PRO A 110 0.86 -8.04 -33.06
N ASP A 111 0.55 -8.19 -34.35
CA ASP A 111 1.54 -8.07 -35.44
C ASP A 111 2.15 -6.66 -35.50
N VAL A 112 1.41 -5.66 -35.03
CA VAL A 112 1.82 -4.26 -34.96
C VAL A 112 2.13 -3.89 -33.51
N GLU A 113 3.36 -3.45 -33.27
CA GLU A 113 3.78 -2.96 -31.96
C GLU A 113 2.98 -1.71 -31.54
N PRO A 114 2.39 -1.69 -30.33
CA PRO A 114 1.76 -0.47 -29.81
C PRO A 114 2.77 0.67 -29.71
N ARG A 115 2.30 1.92 -29.81
CA ARG A 115 3.17 3.11 -29.70
C ARG A 115 4.00 3.15 -28.41
N THR A 116 3.49 2.55 -27.34
CA THR A 116 4.13 2.46 -26.02
C THR A 116 4.92 1.16 -25.81
N GLY A 117 5.13 0.39 -26.88
CA GLY A 117 5.88 -0.87 -26.89
C GLY A 117 5.03 -2.10 -26.51
N PHE A 118 5.63 -3.28 -26.54
CA PHE A 118 4.98 -4.50 -26.04
C PHE A 118 4.91 -4.54 -24.50
N PHE A 119 3.84 -5.15 -23.98
CA PHE A 119 3.68 -5.35 -22.54
C PHE A 119 4.80 -6.23 -22.01
N LYS A 120 5.46 -5.79 -20.94
CA LYS A 120 6.47 -6.56 -20.20
C LYS A 120 5.98 -6.72 -18.78
N SER A 121 5.69 -7.97 -18.40
CA SER A 121 5.32 -8.26 -17.02
C SER A 121 6.48 -7.90 -16.09
N LYS A 122 6.23 -6.99 -15.15
CA LYS A 122 7.11 -6.72 -14.02
C LYS A 122 6.45 -7.26 -12.76
N GLY A 123 7.08 -8.28 -12.17
CA GLY A 123 6.73 -8.78 -10.85
C GLY A 123 7.83 -8.39 -9.88
N SER A 124 7.45 -7.89 -8.70
CA SER A 124 8.35 -7.65 -7.59
C SER A 124 8.09 -8.70 -6.51
N GLY A 125 9.16 -9.24 -5.92
CA GLY A 125 9.10 -10.23 -4.85
C GLY A 125 9.82 -9.70 -3.62
N ILE A 126 9.16 -9.79 -2.46
CA ILE A 126 9.71 -9.37 -1.18
C ILE A 126 9.76 -10.58 -0.26
N THR A 127 10.91 -10.82 0.38
CA THR A 127 11.11 -11.94 1.31
C THR A 127 11.47 -11.41 2.69
N ILE A 128 10.73 -11.85 3.71
CA ILE A 128 10.99 -11.50 5.12
C ILE A 128 11.42 -12.76 5.87
N ILE A 129 12.66 -12.76 6.35
CA ILE A 129 13.29 -13.93 7.00
C ILE A 129 13.46 -13.64 8.49
N GLY A 130 13.25 -14.66 9.32
CA GLY A 130 13.48 -14.60 10.76
C GLY A 130 12.88 -15.82 11.46
N GLU A 131 13.22 -16.03 12.73
CA GLU A 131 12.72 -17.14 13.53
C GLU A 131 11.18 -17.12 13.69
N SER A 132 10.58 -18.26 14.00
CA SER A 132 9.14 -18.32 14.24
C SER A 132 8.75 -17.50 15.48
N GLY A 133 7.59 -16.83 15.45
CA GLY A 133 7.09 -16.06 16.59
C GLY A 133 7.67 -14.65 16.77
N VAL A 134 8.67 -14.23 15.99
CA VAL A 134 9.27 -12.88 16.12
C VAL A 134 8.41 -11.72 15.57
N GLY A 135 7.18 -12.02 15.14
CA GLY A 135 6.23 -10.98 14.70
C GLY A 135 6.28 -10.59 13.22
N LYS A 136 6.91 -11.39 12.34
CA LYS A 136 6.97 -11.12 10.88
C LYS A 136 5.59 -10.87 10.24
N THR A 137 4.65 -11.78 10.48
CA THR A 137 3.28 -11.69 9.94
C THR A 137 2.55 -10.47 10.50
N CYS A 138 2.65 -10.25 11.81
CA CYS A 138 2.03 -9.12 12.48
C CYS A 138 2.55 -7.77 11.94
N MET A 139 3.87 -7.65 11.74
CA MET A 139 4.47 -6.48 11.09
C MET A 139 3.92 -6.28 9.68
N LEU A 140 3.90 -7.33 8.86
CA LEU A 140 3.46 -7.25 7.47
C LEU A 140 1.99 -6.82 7.37
N GLU A 141 1.12 -7.37 8.22
CA GLU A 141 -0.29 -6.95 8.30
C GLU A 141 -0.43 -5.46 8.67
N GLN A 142 0.37 -4.98 9.63
CA GLN A 142 0.34 -3.57 10.03
C GLN A 142 0.80 -2.64 8.91
N VAL A 143 1.87 -3.00 8.20
CA VAL A 143 2.37 -2.22 7.06
C VAL A 143 1.36 -2.23 5.91
N LEU A 144 0.76 -3.38 5.59
CA LEU A 144 -0.26 -3.48 4.54
C LEU A 144 -1.49 -2.64 4.87
N TYR A 145 -1.85 -2.51 6.14
CA TYR A 145 -2.97 -1.69 6.59
C TYR A 145 -2.80 -0.19 6.26
N CYS A 146 -1.59 0.27 5.96
CA CYS A 146 -1.36 1.63 5.48
C CYS A 146 -1.89 1.87 4.05
N PHE A 147 -2.10 0.82 3.27
CA PHE A 147 -2.63 0.90 1.91
C PHE A 147 -4.11 0.47 1.88
N PRO A 148 -4.95 1.10 1.04
CA PRO A 148 -6.32 0.64 0.85
C PRO A 148 -6.32 -0.73 0.17
N ASP A 149 -7.27 -1.59 0.53
CA ASP A 149 -7.41 -2.91 -0.11
C ASP A 149 -7.90 -2.75 -1.55
N VAL A 150 -8.78 -1.77 -1.79
CA VAL A 150 -9.35 -1.48 -3.10
C VAL A 150 -9.47 0.03 -3.30
N ILE A 151 -9.00 0.51 -4.45
CA ILE A 151 -9.21 1.89 -4.91
C ILE A 151 -10.18 1.85 -6.09
N LYS A 152 -11.33 2.50 -5.95
CA LYS A 152 -12.36 2.58 -6.99
C LYS A 152 -12.10 3.77 -7.89
N HIS A 153 -11.88 3.49 -9.16
CA HIS A 153 -11.67 4.51 -10.18
C HIS A 153 -12.95 4.75 -10.97
N SER A 154 -13.47 5.97 -10.94
CA SER A 154 -14.66 6.38 -11.71
C SER A 154 -14.29 7.26 -12.90
N SER A 155 -13.48 8.29 -12.66
CA SER A 155 -13.02 9.22 -13.70
C SER A 155 -11.64 9.77 -13.36
N TYR A 156 -10.82 10.00 -14.40
CA TYR A 156 -9.49 10.58 -14.27
C TYR A 156 -9.31 11.67 -15.33
N GLN A 157 -8.94 12.88 -14.91
CA GLN A 157 -8.79 14.05 -15.80
C GLN A 157 -10.01 14.25 -16.73
N ASN A 158 -11.22 14.19 -16.17
CA ASN A 158 -12.51 14.29 -16.89
C ASN A 158 -12.79 13.18 -17.93
N LYS A 159 -12.01 12.10 -17.91
CA LYS A 159 -12.28 10.90 -18.71
C LYS A 159 -12.84 9.81 -17.80
N VAL A 160 -13.97 9.24 -18.18
CA VAL A 160 -14.55 8.09 -17.46
C VAL A 160 -13.60 6.92 -17.63
N LEU A 161 -13.13 6.38 -16.50
CA LEU A 161 -12.38 5.13 -16.47
C LEU A 161 -13.42 4.01 -16.37
N ALA A 162 -14.13 3.75 -17.48
CA ALA A 162 -15.02 2.62 -17.56
C ALA A 162 -14.16 1.35 -17.56
N MET A 163 -13.90 0.80 -16.38
CA MET A 163 -13.44 -0.56 -16.25
C MET A 163 -14.71 -1.46 -16.31
N PRO A 164 -14.89 -2.27 -17.37
CA PRO A 164 -15.99 -3.21 -17.44
C PRO A 164 -15.93 -4.28 -16.34
#